data_AF-R1CA28-F1
#
_entry.id   AF-R1CA28-F1
#
_cell.length_a   1.000
_cell.length_b   1.000
_cell.length_c   1.000
_cell.angle_alpha   90.00
_cell.angle_beta   90.00
_cell.angle_gamma   90.00
#
_symmetry.space_group_name_H-M   'P 1'
#
loop_
_entity.id
_entity.type
_entity.pdbx_description
1 polymer ?
#
loop_
_entity_poly.entity_id
_entity_poly.type
_entity_poly.pdbx_seq_one_letter_code
_entity_poly.pdbx_strand_id
1 'polypeptide(L)'
;MTAMNAEPDPDAEDRKGCSGRVGKMVFSAGVQQLAMVAYVPEALAEKVSAAEWLAHVCGAVQGEVVSPPAAAESPDGGLAASAIAKADADAGKFPLKDKDTAMAAAFAFLRSKGAFPEDNDDSEDEMVFGDDCNLDDYE
;
A
#
# COMPACT_ATOMS: atom_id res chain seq x y z
N MET A 1 10.97 3.47 3.91
CA MET A 1 10.65 2.78 2.63
C MET A 1 11.80 1.93 2.12
N THR A 2 13.04 2.23 2.51
CA THR A 2 14.30 1.57 2.10
C THR A 2 14.24 0.04 2.12
N ALA A 3 13.83 -0.60 3.23
CA ALA A 3 13.77 -2.06 3.31
C ALA A 3 12.66 -2.72 2.45
N MET A 4 11.56 -2.01 2.21
CA MET A 4 10.45 -2.52 1.37
C MET A 4 10.75 -2.39 -0.13
N ASN A 5 11.63 -1.46 -0.50
CA ASN A 5 12.01 -1.16 -1.87
C ASN A 5 13.34 -1.78 -2.29
N ALA A 6 14.08 -2.40 -1.35
CA ALA A 6 15.34 -3.06 -1.66
C ALA A 6 15.14 -4.20 -2.65
N GLU A 7 16.12 -4.42 -3.53
CA GLU A 7 16.16 -5.60 -4.39
C GLU A 7 16.42 -6.85 -3.52
N PRO A 8 15.71 -7.96 -3.77
CA PRO A 8 15.89 -9.20 -3.05
C PRO A 8 17.28 -9.77 -3.36
N ASP A 9 17.93 -10.26 -2.32
CA ASP A 9 19.16 -11.02 -2.45
C ASP A 9 18.86 -12.34 -3.20
N PRO A 10 19.53 -12.61 -4.34
CA PRO A 10 19.30 -13.83 -5.12
C PRO A 10 19.64 -15.12 -4.35
N ASP A 11 20.48 -15.04 -3.32
CA ASP A 11 20.96 -16.19 -2.54
C ASP A 11 20.20 -16.37 -1.21
N ALA A 12 19.28 -15.47 -0.87
CA ALA A 12 18.47 -15.57 0.34
C ALA A 12 17.24 -16.49 0.16
N GLU A 13 17.04 -17.39 1.12
CA GLU A 13 15.88 -18.30 1.17
C GLU A 13 14.54 -17.53 1.22
N ASP A 14 14.53 -16.39 1.93
CA ASP A 14 13.39 -15.47 1.99
C ASP A 14 13.54 -14.33 0.97
N ARG A 15 12.64 -14.26 -0.02
CA ARG A 15 12.52 -13.08 -0.89
C ARG A 15 11.84 -11.93 -0.14
N LYS A 16 12.64 -10.99 0.37
CA LYS A 16 12.18 -9.74 1.04
C LYS A 16 12.45 -8.54 0.12
N GLY A 17 11.51 -7.60 0.04
CA GLY A 17 11.67 -6.36 -0.75
C GLY A 17 10.88 -6.34 -2.06
N CYS A 18 11.44 -5.75 -3.12
CA CYS A 18 10.88 -5.65 -4.48
C CYS A 18 9.60 -4.81 -4.66
N SER A 19 9.11 -4.15 -3.62
CA SER A 19 7.89 -3.32 -3.73
C SER A 19 8.18 -1.92 -4.30
N GLY A 20 9.39 -1.65 -4.77
CA GLY A 20 9.81 -0.35 -5.32
C GLY A 20 8.91 0.13 -6.46
N ARG A 21 8.38 -0.78 -7.27
CA ARG A 21 7.53 -0.50 -8.44
C ARG A 21 6.05 -0.34 -8.13
N VAL A 22 5.65 -0.53 -6.87
CA VAL A 22 4.24 -0.51 -6.44
C VAL A 22 3.99 0.66 -5.50
N GLY A 23 2.96 1.46 -5.82
CA GLY A 23 2.44 2.48 -4.92
C GLY A 23 1.83 1.84 -3.68
N LYS A 24 2.27 2.27 -2.50
CA LYS A 24 1.85 1.66 -1.22
C LYS A 24 1.59 2.72 -0.17
N MET A 25 0.63 2.44 0.70
CA MET A 25 0.38 3.23 1.90
C MET A 25 0.46 2.31 3.12
N VAL A 26 1.31 2.67 4.07
CA VAL A 26 1.52 1.93 5.31
C VAL A 26 0.79 2.65 6.43
N PHE A 27 -0.02 1.88 7.16
CA PHE A 27 -0.78 2.35 8.31
C PHE A 27 -0.22 1.73 9.59
N SER A 28 0.00 2.55 10.62
CA SER A 28 0.38 2.10 11.95
C SER A 28 -0.57 2.71 12.97
N ALA A 29 -1.47 1.89 13.52
CA ALA A 29 -2.44 2.32 14.52
C ALA A 29 -1.92 2.00 15.92
N GLY A 30 -1.68 3.04 16.72
CA GLY A 30 -1.41 2.93 18.16
C GLY A 30 -2.62 3.37 18.99
N VAL A 31 -2.43 3.43 20.32
CA VAL A 31 -3.49 3.91 21.22
C VAL A 31 -3.70 5.42 21.11
N GLN A 32 -2.61 6.17 20.85
CA GLN A 32 -2.62 7.64 20.86
C GLN A 32 -2.78 8.25 19.47
N GLN A 33 -2.34 7.56 18.43
CA GLN A 33 -2.35 8.09 17.06
C GLN A 33 -2.34 6.97 16.01
N LEU A 34 -2.83 7.30 14.82
CA LEU A 34 -2.69 6.56 13.58
C LEU A 34 -1.64 7.28 12.72
N ALA A 35 -0.53 6.62 12.42
CA ALA A 35 0.48 7.12 11.48
C ALA A 35 0.26 6.50 10.10
N MET A 36 0.45 7.32 9.06
CA MET A 36 0.21 6.96 7.67
C MET A 36 1.40 7.41 6.83
N VAL A 37 1.94 6.52 6.00
CA VAL A 37 3.03 6.84 5.07
C VAL A 37 2.64 6.35 3.69
N ALA A 38 2.48 7.27 2.75
CA ALA A 38 2.26 6.97 1.34
C ALA A 38 3.59 6.99 0.60
N TYR A 39 3.76 6.08 -0.34
CA TYR A 39 4.83 6.07 -1.33
C TYR A 39 4.24 5.81 -2.70
N VAL A 40 4.66 6.62 -3.66
CA VAL A 40 4.34 6.41 -5.07
C VAL A 40 5.67 6.42 -5.86
N PRO A 41 5.95 5.35 -6.63
CA PRO A 41 7.12 5.32 -7.51
C PRO A 41 6.98 6.35 -8.62
N GLU A 42 8.11 6.80 -9.16
CA GLU A 42 8.16 7.83 -10.20
C GLU A 42 7.33 7.45 -11.44
N ALA A 43 7.37 6.16 -11.84
CA ALA A 43 6.59 5.64 -12.96
C ALA A 43 5.06 5.74 -12.79
N LEU A 44 4.56 5.86 -11.55
CA LEU A 44 3.13 6.00 -11.25
C LEU A 44 2.75 7.42 -10.80
N ALA A 45 3.73 8.32 -10.68
CA ALA A 45 3.52 9.69 -10.17
C ALA A 45 2.59 10.52 -11.07
N GLU A 46 2.55 10.25 -12.37
CA GLU A 46 1.62 10.90 -13.31
C GLU A 46 0.16 10.47 -13.08
N LYS A 47 -0.06 9.23 -12.62
CA LYS A 47 -1.40 8.67 -12.42
C LYS A 47 -1.92 8.92 -11.00
N VAL A 48 -1.05 8.85 -10.01
CA VAL A 48 -1.37 8.97 -8.58
C VAL A 48 -0.35 9.90 -7.92
N SER A 49 -0.78 11.06 -7.44
CA SER A 49 0.10 11.90 -6.60
C SER A 49 0.09 11.42 -5.16
N ALA A 50 1.28 11.18 -4.58
CA ALA A 50 1.43 10.82 -3.17
C ALA A 50 0.81 11.88 -2.22
N ALA A 51 0.88 13.16 -2.61
CA ALA A 51 0.30 14.26 -1.85
C ALA A 51 -1.24 14.21 -1.86
N GLU A 52 -1.83 14.06 -3.05
CA GLU A 52 -3.29 14.00 -3.21
C GLU A 52 -3.87 12.77 -2.53
N TRP A 53 -3.20 11.62 -2.68
CA TRP A 53 -3.63 10.38 -2.07
C TRP A 53 -3.63 10.47 -0.55
N LEU A 54 -2.55 10.99 0.03
CA LEU A 54 -2.45 11.19 1.48
C LEU A 54 -3.45 12.24 1.98
N ALA A 55 -3.64 13.35 1.25
CA ALA A 55 -4.60 14.39 1.61
C ALA A 55 -6.04 13.88 1.60
N HIS A 56 -6.40 13.05 0.61
CA HIS A 56 -7.72 12.41 0.55
C HIS A 56 -7.99 11.53 1.78
N VAL A 57 -7.01 10.71 2.16
CA VAL A 57 -7.09 9.85 3.34
C VAL A 57 -7.15 10.68 4.62
N CYS A 58 -6.34 11.74 4.73
CA CYS A 58 -6.37 12.68 5.85
C CYS A 58 -7.73 13.36 6.00
N GLY A 59 -8.41 13.70 4.90
CA GLY A 59 -9.77 14.27 4.94
C GLY A 59 -10.79 13.33 5.59
N ALA A 60 -10.67 12.01 5.37
CA ALA A 60 -11.58 11.02 5.94
C ALA A 60 -11.38 10.82 7.45
N VAL A 61 -10.13 10.87 7.92
CA VAL A 61 -9.79 10.66 9.35
C VAL A 61 -9.44 11.95 10.11
N GLN A 62 -9.60 13.11 9.45
CA GLN A 62 -9.19 14.42 9.96
C GLN A 62 -7.73 14.40 10.45
N GLY A 63 -6.86 13.80 9.65
CA GLY A 63 -5.43 13.71 9.90
C GLY A 63 -4.67 14.98 9.49
N GLU A 64 -3.49 15.14 10.04
CA GLU A 64 -2.54 16.22 9.78
C GLU A 64 -1.35 15.68 8.99
N VAL A 65 -1.00 16.32 7.87
CA VAL A 65 0.19 15.97 7.09
C VAL A 65 1.43 16.48 7.83
N VAL A 66 2.30 15.56 8.25
CA VAL A 66 3.51 15.86 9.03
C VAL A 66 4.72 16.04 8.13
N SER A 67 4.81 15.27 7.05
CA SER A 67 5.87 15.43 6.05
C SER A 67 5.29 15.58 4.65
N PRO A 68 5.63 16.68 3.92
CA PRO A 68 5.28 16.80 2.52
C PRO A 68 5.99 15.73 1.68
N PRO A 69 5.57 15.53 0.41
CA PRO A 69 6.21 14.58 -0.49
C PRO A 69 7.70 14.88 -0.63
N ALA A 70 8.53 13.94 -0.22
CA ALA A 70 9.98 13.98 -0.34
C ALA A 70 10.45 12.77 -1.14
N ALA A 71 11.62 12.89 -1.78
CA ALA A 71 12.24 11.78 -2.50
C ALA A 71 12.43 10.59 -1.54
N ALA A 72 11.92 9.44 -1.92
CA ALA A 72 12.07 8.20 -1.17
C ALA A 72 13.34 7.49 -1.60
N GLU A 73 14.07 6.93 -0.63
CA GLU A 73 15.20 6.04 -0.91
C GLU A 73 14.68 4.71 -1.49
N SER A 74 14.80 4.58 -2.81
CA SER A 74 14.32 3.45 -3.61
C SER A 74 15.18 3.32 -4.87
N PRO A 75 15.56 2.11 -5.32
CA PRO A 75 16.20 1.91 -6.62
C PRO A 75 15.37 2.47 -7.78
N ASP A 76 14.04 2.37 -7.67
CA ASP A 76 13.06 2.87 -8.65
C ASP A 76 12.66 4.34 -8.45
N GLY A 77 13.34 5.06 -7.54
CA GLY A 77 12.97 6.45 -7.18
C GLY A 77 11.58 6.56 -6.54
N GLY A 78 10.98 7.74 -6.61
CA GLY A 78 9.61 8.00 -6.13
C GLY A 78 9.50 8.98 -4.97
N LEU A 79 8.27 9.29 -4.61
CA LEU A 79 7.92 10.26 -3.57
C LEU A 79 7.21 9.58 -2.40
N ALA A 80 7.61 9.93 -1.19
CA ALA A 80 6.94 9.53 0.04
C ALA A 80 6.44 10.73 0.84
N ALA A 81 5.24 10.60 1.40
CA ALA A 81 4.62 11.61 2.26
C ALA A 81 4.06 10.93 3.52
N SER A 82 4.00 11.65 4.64
CA SER A 82 3.51 11.09 5.91
C SER A 82 2.53 12.01 6.63
N ALA A 83 1.58 11.40 7.32
CA ALA A 83 0.53 12.07 8.07
C ALA A 83 0.22 11.31 9.37
N ILE A 84 -0.35 12.03 10.33
CA ILE A 84 -0.81 11.48 11.61
C ILE A 84 -2.27 11.87 11.86
N ALA A 85 -3.08 10.96 12.36
CA ALA A 85 -4.37 11.26 12.94
C ALA A 85 -4.31 10.96 14.45
N LYS A 86 -4.51 11.99 15.27
CA LYS A 86 -4.47 11.87 16.73
C LYS A 86 -5.81 11.29 17.23
N ALA A 87 -5.74 10.47 18.27
CA ALA A 87 -6.92 10.02 18.99
C ALA A 87 -7.64 11.21 19.61
N ASP A 88 -8.95 11.24 19.50
CA ASP A 88 -9.80 12.29 20.07
C ASP A 88 -11.11 11.64 20.51
N ALA A 89 -11.20 11.27 21.79
CA ALA A 89 -12.36 10.58 22.33
C ALA A 89 -13.62 11.47 22.33
N ASP A 90 -13.45 12.79 22.44
CA ASP A 90 -14.54 13.76 22.44
C ASP A 90 -15.14 13.92 21.04
N ALA A 91 -14.29 13.85 20.01
CA ALA A 91 -14.71 13.81 18.61
C ALA A 91 -15.05 12.40 18.10
N GLY A 92 -15.01 11.37 18.96
CA GLY A 92 -15.28 9.98 18.59
C GLY A 92 -14.22 9.31 17.70
N LYS A 93 -13.01 9.88 17.63
CA LYS A 93 -11.88 9.38 16.86
C LYS A 93 -11.06 8.39 17.66
N PHE A 94 -10.98 7.17 17.14
CA PHE A 94 -10.21 6.10 17.73
C PHE A 94 -9.29 5.55 16.65
N PRO A 95 -7.95 5.65 16.81
CA PRO A 95 -6.99 5.27 15.78
C PRO A 95 -7.21 3.88 15.18
N LEU A 96 -7.71 2.94 16.00
CA LEU A 96 -8.01 1.57 15.57
C LEU A 96 -9.20 1.50 14.61
N LYS A 97 -10.27 2.28 14.86
CA LYS A 97 -11.43 2.38 13.97
C LYS A 97 -11.09 3.24 12.74
N ASP A 98 -10.38 4.34 12.98
CA ASP A 98 -9.96 5.25 11.93
C ASP A 98 -9.01 4.57 10.94
N LYS A 99 -8.24 3.54 11.36
CA LYS A 99 -7.42 2.72 10.46
C LYS A 99 -8.26 2.12 9.33
N ASP A 100 -9.41 1.53 9.66
CA ASP A 100 -10.26 0.86 8.67
C ASP A 100 -10.94 1.89 7.75
N THR A 101 -11.34 3.04 8.30
CA THR A 101 -11.83 4.18 7.52
C THR A 101 -10.77 4.77 6.59
N ALA A 102 -9.54 4.97 7.08
CA ALA A 102 -8.41 5.48 6.30
C ALA A 102 -8.05 4.52 5.15
N MET A 103 -8.05 3.22 5.43
CA MET A 103 -7.76 2.20 4.44
C MET A 103 -8.85 2.14 3.36
N ALA A 104 -10.12 2.22 3.74
CA ALA A 104 -11.23 2.31 2.79
C ALA A 104 -11.15 3.56 1.90
N ALA A 105 -10.82 4.72 2.48
CA ALA A 105 -10.61 5.96 1.74
C ALA A 105 -9.41 5.87 0.78
N ALA A 106 -8.33 5.22 1.19
CA ALA A 106 -7.15 5.01 0.36
C ALA A 106 -7.49 4.16 -0.88
N PHE A 107 -8.25 3.08 -0.71
CA PHE A 107 -8.72 2.25 -1.82
C PHE A 107 -9.70 2.98 -2.73
N ALA A 108 -10.64 3.75 -2.17
CA ALA A 108 -11.57 4.55 -2.96
C ALA A 108 -10.85 5.54 -3.88
N PHE A 109 -9.80 6.20 -3.37
CA PHE A 109 -8.95 7.07 -4.17
C PHE A 109 -8.27 6.32 -5.32
N LEU A 110 -7.63 5.18 -5.05
CA LEU A 110 -6.95 4.39 -6.08
C LEU A 110 -7.90 3.88 -7.16
N ARG A 111 -9.10 3.42 -6.77
CA ARG A 111 -10.16 3.02 -7.71
C ARG A 111 -10.61 4.20 -8.58
N SER A 112 -10.80 5.39 -8.00
CA SER A 112 -11.19 6.59 -8.76
C SER A 112 -10.15 7.03 -9.80
N LYS A 113 -8.87 6.71 -9.58
CA LYS A 113 -7.77 7.01 -10.51
C LYS A 113 -7.49 5.85 -11.49
N GLY A 114 -8.28 4.77 -11.44
CA GLY A 114 -8.05 3.54 -12.20
C GLY A 114 -6.69 2.89 -11.92
N ALA A 115 -6.10 3.18 -10.75
CA ALA A 115 -4.78 2.71 -10.34
C ALA A 115 -4.84 1.38 -9.55
N PHE A 116 -6.05 0.86 -9.36
CA PHE A 116 -6.29 -0.49 -8.87
C PHE A 116 -6.62 -1.37 -10.10
N PRO A 117 -6.08 -2.59 -10.22
CA PRO A 117 -6.52 -3.52 -11.25
C PRO A 117 -8.03 -3.69 -11.11
N GLU A 118 -8.80 -3.35 -12.15
CA GLU A 118 -10.20 -3.74 -12.17
C GLU A 118 -10.25 -5.23 -12.50
N ASP A 119 -11.14 -5.99 -11.84
CA ASP A 119 -11.46 -7.41 -12.13
C ASP A 119 -12.09 -7.56 -13.53
N ASN A 120 -11.40 -7.09 -14.57
CA ASN A 120 -11.87 -7.12 -15.95
C ASN A 120 -10.91 -7.87 -16.86
N ASP A 121 -10.01 -8.65 -16.26
CA ASP A 121 -9.40 -9.78 -16.93
C ASP A 121 -10.05 -11.02 -16.32
N ASP A 122 -11.02 -11.58 -17.03
CA ASP A 122 -11.20 -13.04 -17.16
C ASP A 122 -9.91 -13.64 -17.76
N SER A 123 -8.76 -13.38 -17.13
CA SER A 123 -7.65 -14.30 -17.18
C SER A 123 -8.14 -15.46 -16.36
N GLU A 124 -8.67 -16.48 -17.04
CA GLU A 124 -8.72 -17.82 -16.52
C GLU A 124 -7.35 -18.09 -15.90
N ASP A 125 -7.23 -17.86 -14.58
CA ASP A 125 -6.24 -18.51 -13.75
C ASP A 125 -6.45 -19.97 -14.10
N GLU A 126 -5.62 -20.46 -15.02
CA GLU A 126 -5.45 -21.86 -15.32
C GLU A 126 -5.19 -22.48 -13.96
N MET A 127 -6.27 -22.98 -13.36
CA MET A 127 -6.23 -23.71 -12.13
C MET A 127 -5.38 -24.92 -12.46
N VAL A 128 -4.08 -24.83 -12.19
CA VAL A 128 -3.18 -25.97 -12.13
C VAL A 128 -3.62 -26.76 -10.90
N PHE A 129 -4.76 -27.42 -11.04
CA PHE A 129 -5.07 -28.61 -10.27
C PHE A 129 -3.90 -29.54 -10.56
N GLY A 130 -3.18 -29.95 -9.52
CA GLY A 130 -2.09 -30.91 -9.61
C GLY A 130 -2.59 -32.31 -10.01
N ASP A 131 -3.25 -32.39 -11.16
CA ASP A 131 -3.76 -33.60 -11.80
C ASP A 131 -2.69 -34.29 -12.65
N ASP A 132 -1.42 -33.88 -12.49
CA ASP A 132 -0.24 -34.64 -12.92
C ASP A 132 0.45 -35.33 -11.73
N CYS A 133 -0.31 -35.63 -10.67
CA CYS A 133 -0.01 -36.77 -9.81
C CYS A 133 -0.59 -38.01 -10.47
N ASN A 134 0.08 -38.48 -11.54
CA ASN A 134 -0.24 -39.72 -12.21
C ASN A 134 -0.02 -40.89 -11.23
N LEU A 135 -1.07 -41.22 -10.48
CA LEU A 135 -1.09 -42.28 -9.45
C LEU A 135 -1.07 -43.70 -10.05
N ASP A 136 -1.01 -43.80 -11.38
CA ASP A 136 -0.90 -45.06 -12.12
C ASP A 136 0.56 -45.55 -12.29
N ASP A 137 1.56 -44.79 -11.84
CA ASP A 137 2.99 -45.20 -11.86
C ASP A 137 3.44 -45.99 -10.59
N TYR A 138 2.50 -46.39 -9.72
CA TYR A 138 2.75 -47.31 -8.60
C TYR A 138 1.98 -48.64 -8.77
N GLU A 139 2.43 -49.49 -9.70
CA GLU A 139 2.29 -50.96 -9.61
C GLU A 139 3.61 -51.61 -9.16
#